data_AF-A0A822F774-F1
#
_entry.id   AF-A0A822F774-F1
#
_cell.length_a   1.000
_cell.length_b   1.000
_cell.length_c   1.000
_cell.angle_alpha   90.00
_cell.angle_beta   90.00
_cell.angle_gamma   90.00
#
_symmetry.space_group_name_H-M   'P 1'
#
loop_
_entity.id
_entity.type
_entity.pdbx_description
1 polymer ?
#
loop_
_entity_poly.entity_id
_entity_poly.type
_entity_poly.pdbx_seq_one_letter_code
_entity_poly.pdbx_strand_id
1 'polypeptide(L)'
;NLIYQKLQANVTVTSDEQKSPIEFQCEPNMTIARLHQIICQLWKLNKRLYSVALSDNSIIDEDNTLNDIDESIDDLKLKLISIADLKCAITYRDGTCKISATYETLLSSIMKEALETLLISLEDIDMYELKVLDDPDNPTSVDLESSINDIRTDFHIESDTLPFLLEKKKENES
;
A
#
# COMPACT_ATOMS: atom_id res chain seq x y z
N ASN A 1 40.18 -24.25 5.02
CA ASN A 1 39.50 -23.14 5.72
C ASN A 1 39.49 -21.91 4.85
N LEU A 2 38.57 -21.88 3.88
CA LEU A 2 38.22 -20.65 3.18
C LEU A 2 37.18 -19.95 4.04
N ILE A 3 37.58 -18.84 4.65
CA ILE A 3 36.65 -17.92 5.32
C ILE A 3 35.83 -17.31 4.19
N TYR A 4 34.64 -17.85 3.93
CA TYR A 4 33.60 -17.14 3.18
C TYR A 4 33.25 -15.91 4.03
N GLN A 5 33.91 -14.78 3.78
CA GLN A 5 33.36 -13.49 4.17
C GLN A 5 32.06 -13.38 3.38
N LYS A 6 30.91 -13.62 4.04
CA LYS A 6 29.60 -13.37 3.45
C LYS A 6 29.54 -11.88 3.12
N LEU A 7 29.80 -11.52 1.87
CA LEU A 7 29.52 -10.18 1.39
C LEU A 7 28.02 -9.97 1.52
N GLN A 8 27.64 -8.86 2.17
CA GLN A 8 26.26 -8.42 2.20
C GLN A 8 25.84 -8.03 0.78
N ALA A 9 24.61 -8.37 0.42
CA ALA A 9 23.97 -7.92 -0.80
C ALA A 9 23.63 -6.44 -0.67
N ASN A 10 24.00 -5.61 -1.65
CA ASN A 10 23.38 -4.30 -1.77
C ASN A 10 22.07 -4.50 -2.55
N VAL A 11 20.94 -4.25 -1.91
CA VAL A 11 19.62 -4.41 -2.54
C VAL A 11 18.99 -3.04 -2.67
N THR A 12 18.72 -2.62 -3.91
CA THR A 12 17.97 -1.40 -4.20
C THR A 12 16.56 -1.77 -4.62
N VAL A 13 15.56 -1.20 -3.93
CA VAL A 13 14.15 -1.41 -4.26
C VAL A 13 13.51 -0.11 -4.74
N THR A 14 12.85 -0.18 -5.88
CA THR A 14 12.11 0.92 -6.51
C THR A 14 10.61 0.62 -6.54
N SER A 15 9.78 1.65 -6.67
CA SER A 15 8.34 1.50 -6.91
C SER A 15 7.86 2.67 -7.76
N ASP A 16 6.96 2.41 -8.71
CA ASP A 16 6.38 3.47 -9.54
C ASP A 16 5.50 4.44 -8.73
N GLU A 17 5.05 4.02 -7.54
CA GLU A 17 4.20 4.83 -6.65
C GLU A 17 5.01 5.65 -5.64
N GLN A 18 6.29 5.33 -5.45
CA GLN A 18 7.12 5.93 -4.42
C GLN A 18 8.20 6.82 -5.04
N LYS A 19 8.41 7.99 -4.44
CA LYS A 19 9.31 9.01 -5.01
C LYS A 19 10.79 8.65 -4.90
N SER A 20 11.16 7.84 -3.92
CA SER A 20 12.55 7.55 -3.59
C SER A 20 12.75 6.05 -3.40
N PRO A 21 13.82 5.47 -3.98
CA PRO A 21 14.17 4.08 -3.73
C PRO A 21 14.56 3.86 -2.27
N ILE A 22 14.51 2.60 -1.82
CA ILE A 22 15.10 2.17 -0.56
C ILE A 22 16.28 1.27 -0.87
N GLU A 23 17.38 1.50 -0.15
CA GLU A 23 18.61 0.71 -0.27
C GLU A 23 18.85 -0.06 1.03
N PHE A 24 19.22 -1.33 0.90
CA PHE A 24 19.49 -2.22 2.01
C PHE A 24 20.85 -2.91 1.85
N GLN A 25 21.52 -3.16 2.98
CA GLN A 25 22.58 -4.16 3.06
C GLN A 25 22.00 -5.42 3.69
N CYS A 26 21.79 -6.45 2.88
CA CYS A 26 21.10 -7.66 3.27
C CYS A 26 22.05 -8.84 3.38
N GLU A 27 21.77 -9.77 4.29
CA GLU A 27 22.43 -11.08 4.23
C GLU A 27 21.88 -11.87 3.02
N PRO A 28 22.73 -12.61 2.27
CA PRO A 28 22.30 -13.39 1.11
C PRO A 28 21.14 -14.38 1.35
N ASN A 29 21.01 -14.87 2.57
CA ASN A 29 19.95 -15.79 3.00
C ASN A 29 18.67 -15.09 3.48
N MET A 30 18.58 -13.76 3.39
CA MET A 30 17.33 -13.05 3.64
C MET A 30 16.28 -13.51 2.63
N THR A 31 15.09 -13.88 3.11
CA THR A 31 13.98 -14.26 2.24
C THR A 31 13.31 -13.03 1.64
N ILE A 32 12.73 -13.21 0.45
CA ILE A 32 11.92 -12.18 -0.19
C ILE A 32 10.69 -11.84 0.63
N ALA A 33 10.05 -12.81 1.29
CA ALA A 33 8.96 -12.57 2.23
C ALA A 33 9.32 -11.54 3.31
N ARG A 34 10.53 -11.66 3.88
CA ARG A 34 11.01 -10.78 4.95
C ARG A 34 11.37 -9.40 4.41
N LEU A 35 12.09 -9.35 3.30
CA LEU A 35 12.45 -8.08 2.64
C LEU A 35 11.18 -7.32 2.23
N HIS A 36 10.20 -8.00 1.63
CA HIS A 36 8.90 -7.47 1.25
C HIS A 36 8.17 -6.83 2.45
N GLN A 37 8.11 -7.54 3.59
CA GLN A 37 7.52 -7.00 4.80
C GLN A 37 8.19 -5.70 5.26
N ILE A 38 9.53 -5.65 5.24
CA ILE A 38 10.30 -4.46 5.66
C ILE A 38 10.01 -3.28 4.72
N ILE A 39 10.04 -3.51 3.40
CA ILE A 39 9.78 -2.48 2.39
C ILE A 39 8.38 -1.89 2.59
N CYS A 40 7.36 -2.75 2.71
CA CYS A 40 5.99 -2.31 2.92
C CYS A 40 5.82 -1.53 4.23
N GLN A 41 6.51 -1.93 5.31
CA GLN A 41 6.49 -1.15 6.55
C GLN A 41 7.14 0.23 6.39
N LEU A 42 8.26 0.33 5.68
CA LEU A 42 8.96 1.59 5.46
C LEU A 42 8.16 2.57 4.59
N TRP A 43 7.48 2.06 3.56
CA TRP A 43 6.59 2.86 2.71
C TRP A 43 5.14 2.95 3.20
N LYS A 44 4.83 2.36 4.37
CA LYS A 44 3.47 2.29 4.94
C LYS A 44 2.43 1.72 3.96
N LEU A 45 2.79 0.65 3.27
CA LEU A 45 1.96 -0.04 2.29
C LEU A 45 1.36 -1.32 2.85
N ASN A 46 0.16 -1.66 2.41
CA ASN A 46 -0.43 -2.96 2.69
C ASN A 46 0.26 -4.06 1.89
N LYS A 47 1.11 -4.87 2.55
CA LYS A 47 1.87 -5.99 1.94
C LYS A 47 1.03 -6.88 1.01
N ARG A 48 -0.26 -7.10 1.31
CA ARG A 48 -1.12 -8.00 0.51
C ARG A 48 -1.44 -7.48 -0.89
N LEU A 49 -1.19 -6.19 -1.13
CA LEU A 49 -1.51 -5.51 -2.38
C LEU A 49 -0.26 -5.24 -3.23
N TYR A 50 0.89 -5.76 -2.82
CA TYR A 50 2.14 -5.58 -3.53
C TYR A 50 2.87 -6.91 -3.68
N SER A 51 3.71 -6.96 -4.70
CA SER A 51 4.61 -8.09 -4.94
C SER A 51 6.01 -7.57 -5.26
N VAL A 52 7.02 -8.33 -4.85
CA VAL A 52 8.41 -8.06 -5.21
C VAL A 52 8.71 -8.68 -6.57
N ALA A 53 9.29 -7.89 -7.47
CA ALA A 53 9.60 -8.26 -8.83
C ALA A 53 11.04 -7.88 -9.19
N LEU A 54 11.57 -8.52 -10.23
CA LEU A 54 12.79 -8.09 -10.89
C LEU A 54 12.54 -6.85 -11.77
N SER A 55 13.62 -6.28 -12.31
CA SER A 55 13.54 -5.07 -13.15
C SER A 55 12.72 -5.26 -14.43
N ASP A 56 12.60 -6.50 -14.91
CA ASP A 56 11.78 -6.93 -16.06
C ASP A 56 10.31 -7.22 -15.69
N ASN A 57 9.92 -6.94 -14.45
CA ASN A 57 8.61 -7.20 -13.85
C ASN A 57 8.26 -8.69 -13.61
N SER A 58 9.24 -9.60 -13.67
CA SER A 58 9.05 -10.98 -13.25
C SER A 58 8.85 -11.05 -11.73
N ILE A 59 7.70 -11.59 -11.28
CA ILE A 59 7.40 -11.76 -9.84
C ILE A 59 8.32 -12.82 -9.23
N ILE A 60 8.87 -12.51 -8.06
CA ILE A 60 9.75 -13.40 -7.31
C ILE A 60 8.93 -14.11 -6.24
N ASP A 61 9.14 -15.41 -6.10
CA ASP A 61 8.53 -16.19 -5.02
C ASP A 61 8.98 -15.66 -3.65
N GLU A 62 8.04 -15.52 -2.71
CA GLU A 62 8.33 -15.03 -1.36
C GLU A 62 9.23 -15.98 -0.56
N ASP A 63 9.23 -17.28 -0.90
CA ASP A 63 10.05 -18.29 -0.25
C ASP A 63 11.52 -18.29 -0.71
N ASN A 64 11.82 -17.62 -1.84
CA ASN A 64 13.20 -17.48 -2.33
C ASN A 64 14.03 -16.59 -1.39
N THR A 65 15.31 -16.90 -1.30
CA THR A 65 16.33 -16.03 -0.71
C THR A 65 16.98 -15.14 -1.76
N LEU A 66 17.68 -14.09 -1.34
CA LEU A 66 18.44 -13.24 -2.27
C LEU A 66 19.46 -14.05 -3.08
N ASN A 67 20.03 -15.10 -2.49
CA ASN A 67 20.98 -16.00 -3.13
C ASN A 67 20.35 -16.94 -4.18
N ASP A 68 19.04 -17.15 -4.15
CA ASP A 68 18.34 -17.97 -5.15
C ASP A 68 18.01 -17.17 -6.42
N ILE A 69 18.15 -15.84 -6.37
CA ILE A 69 17.76 -14.93 -7.45
C ILE A 69 18.95 -14.61 -8.36
N ASP A 70 20.09 -14.30 -7.76
CA ASP A 70 21.33 -13.96 -8.46
C ASP A 70 22.49 -14.54 -7.68
N GLU A 71 23.34 -15.36 -8.31
CA GLU A 71 24.51 -15.95 -7.65
C GLU A 71 25.64 -14.94 -7.39
N SER A 72 25.57 -13.75 -8.01
CA SER A 72 26.61 -12.70 -7.91
C SER A 72 26.35 -11.64 -6.83
N ILE A 73 25.09 -11.44 -6.40
CA ILE A 73 24.57 -10.68 -5.23
C ILE A 73 25.10 -9.25 -4.96
N ASP A 74 26.13 -8.77 -5.64
CA ASP A 74 26.84 -7.53 -5.27
C ASP A 74 25.95 -6.27 -5.37
N ASP A 75 25.03 -6.21 -6.36
CA ASP A 75 24.06 -5.13 -6.55
C ASP A 75 22.75 -5.66 -7.18
N LEU A 76 21.78 -6.00 -6.33
CA LEU A 76 20.47 -6.51 -6.76
C LEU A 76 19.43 -5.40 -6.82
N LYS A 77 18.78 -5.27 -7.98
CA LYS A 77 17.74 -4.25 -8.22
C LYS A 77 16.37 -4.90 -8.32
N LEU A 78 15.53 -4.59 -7.34
CA LEU A 78 14.17 -5.08 -7.23
C LEU A 78 13.16 -3.94 -7.45
N LYS A 79 11.95 -4.34 -7.78
CA LYS A 79 10.77 -3.48 -7.88
C LYS A 79 9.70 -3.99 -6.92
N LEU A 80 9.02 -3.07 -6.24
CA LEU A 80 7.76 -3.35 -5.57
C LEU A 80 6.63 -2.88 -6.49
N ILE A 81 5.85 -3.83 -6.99
CA ILE A 81 4.73 -3.55 -7.89
C ILE A 81 3.41 -3.74 -7.17
N SER A 82 2.47 -2.83 -7.41
CA SER A 82 1.10 -2.99 -6.92
C SER A 82 0.39 -4.06 -7.75
N ILE A 83 -0.26 -5.00 -7.06
CA ILE A 83 -1.19 -5.97 -7.65
C ILE A 83 -2.64 -5.59 -7.41
N ALA A 84 -2.88 -4.37 -6.89
CA ALA A 84 -4.21 -3.85 -6.68
C ALA A 84 -4.91 -3.59 -8.02
N ASP A 85 -6.19 -3.94 -8.09
CA ASP A 85 -7.03 -3.69 -9.25
C ASP A 85 -7.51 -2.23 -9.30
N LEU A 86 -7.53 -1.56 -8.15
CA LEU A 86 -8.21 -0.30 -7.93
C LEU A 86 -7.41 0.66 -7.05
N LYS A 87 -7.77 1.94 -7.12
CA LYS A 87 -7.27 2.98 -6.22
C LYS A 87 -8.41 3.70 -5.53
N CYS A 88 -8.26 4.02 -4.26
CA CYS A 88 -9.16 4.89 -3.51
C CYS A 88 -8.48 6.25 -3.36
N ALA A 89 -9.03 7.28 -3.97
CA ALA A 89 -8.55 8.65 -3.84
C ALA A 89 -9.26 9.32 -2.66
N ILE A 90 -8.58 9.42 -1.52
CA ILE A 90 -9.16 9.97 -0.29
C ILE A 90 -8.75 11.43 -0.15
N THR A 91 -9.72 12.33 -0.29
CA THR A 91 -9.52 13.76 -0.10
C THR A 91 -9.78 14.14 1.36
N TYR A 92 -8.88 14.91 1.95
CA TYR A 92 -9.01 15.45 3.29
C TYR A 92 -8.37 16.85 3.35
N ARG A 93 -9.17 17.87 3.70
CA ARG A 93 -8.76 19.28 3.66
C ARG A 93 -8.18 19.63 2.27
N ASP A 94 -6.93 20.08 2.22
CA ASP A 94 -6.26 20.54 0.99
C ASP A 94 -5.43 19.44 0.31
N GLY A 95 -5.55 18.18 0.74
CA GLY A 95 -4.74 17.07 0.25
C GLY A 95 -5.57 15.85 -0.18
N THR A 96 -5.02 15.08 -1.11
CA THR A 96 -5.56 13.78 -1.52
C THR A 96 -4.46 12.72 -1.39
N CYS A 97 -4.73 11.65 -0.66
CA CYS A 97 -3.90 10.44 -0.69
C CYS A 97 -4.55 9.38 -1.57
N LYS A 98 -3.73 8.48 -2.12
CA LYS A 98 -4.19 7.36 -2.94
C LYS A 98 -3.86 6.07 -2.21
N ILE A 99 -4.88 5.27 -1.94
CA ILE A 99 -4.76 3.98 -1.29
C ILE A 99 -5.06 2.89 -2.31
N SER A 100 -4.13 1.97 -2.51
CA SER A 100 -4.34 0.81 -3.40
C SER A 100 -5.35 -0.15 -2.78
N ALA A 101 -6.21 -0.78 -3.60
CA ALA A 101 -7.26 -1.68 -3.12
C ALA A 101 -7.61 -2.78 -4.13
N THR A 102 -8.15 -3.88 -3.64
CA THR A 102 -8.88 -4.89 -4.45
C THR A 102 -10.38 -4.71 -4.25
N TYR A 103 -11.18 -5.35 -5.10
CA TYR A 103 -12.64 -5.38 -4.99
C TYR A 103 -13.14 -5.85 -3.61
N GLU A 104 -12.44 -6.80 -3.00
CA GLU A 104 -12.77 -7.38 -1.68
C GLU A 104 -12.24 -6.57 -0.49
N THR A 105 -11.53 -5.46 -0.74
CA THR A 105 -10.97 -4.66 0.35
C THR A 105 -12.10 -3.94 1.10
N LEU A 106 -12.13 -4.05 2.43
CA LEU A 106 -13.10 -3.36 3.27
C LEU A 106 -12.77 -1.88 3.44
N LEU A 107 -13.79 -1.03 3.48
CA LEU A 107 -13.64 0.42 3.69
C LEU A 107 -13.00 0.76 5.04
N SER A 108 -13.21 -0.04 6.08
CA SER A 108 -12.52 0.10 7.36
C SER A 108 -10.99 0.00 7.24
N SER A 109 -10.49 -0.80 6.29
CA SER A 109 -9.04 -0.92 6.03
C SER A 109 -8.53 0.30 5.26
N ILE A 110 -9.28 0.77 4.26
CA ILE A 110 -8.98 2.00 3.52
C ILE A 110 -8.93 3.21 4.45
N MET A 111 -9.90 3.31 5.37
CA MET A 111 -9.94 4.40 6.35
C MET A 111 -8.71 4.40 7.25
N LYS A 112 -8.31 3.25 7.78
CA LYS A 112 -7.10 3.15 8.64
C LYS A 112 -5.84 3.58 7.88
N GLU A 113 -5.65 3.07 6.66
CA GLU A 113 -4.47 3.41 5.85
C GLU A 113 -4.46 4.90 5.46
N ALA A 114 -5.63 5.47 5.17
CA ALA A 114 -5.78 6.89 4.92
C ALA A 114 -5.40 7.74 6.14
N LEU A 115 -5.88 7.40 7.34
CA LEU A 115 -5.55 8.12 8.58
C LEU A 115 -4.04 8.08 8.87
N GLU A 116 -3.41 6.91 8.76
CA GLU A 116 -1.96 6.76 8.95
C GLU A 116 -1.14 7.56 7.93
N THR A 117 -1.62 7.61 6.68
CA THR A 117 -1.00 8.39 5.59
C THR A 117 -1.14 9.89 5.83
N LEU A 118 -2.29 10.32 6.33
CA LEU A 118 -2.60 11.72 6.67
C LEU A 118 -2.06 12.16 8.04
N LEU A 119 -1.34 11.28 8.75
CA LEU A 119 -0.77 11.51 10.08
C LEU A 119 -1.84 11.85 11.14
N ILE A 120 -3.01 11.23 11.02
CA ILE A 120 -4.10 11.31 11.99
C ILE A 120 -4.04 10.08 12.90
N SER A 121 -4.25 10.27 14.21
CA SER A 121 -4.24 9.16 15.17
C SER A 121 -5.35 8.15 14.84
N LEU A 122 -5.02 6.86 14.86
CA LEU A 122 -6.02 5.79 14.75
C LEU A 122 -6.96 5.75 15.96
N GLU A 123 -6.58 6.32 17.10
CA GLU A 123 -7.46 6.47 18.26
C GLU A 123 -8.63 7.41 17.97
N ASP A 124 -8.47 8.33 17.01
CA ASP A 124 -9.50 9.27 16.60
C ASP A 124 -10.38 8.71 15.47
N ILE A 125 -10.23 7.44 15.05
CA ILE A 125 -10.94 6.87 13.88
C ILE A 125 -12.45 7.09 13.96
N ASP A 126 -13.04 6.96 15.15
CA ASP A 126 -14.48 7.14 15.36
C ASP A 126 -14.94 8.59 15.20
N MET A 127 -14.02 9.57 15.25
CA MET A 127 -14.30 10.97 14.99
C MET A 127 -14.39 11.30 13.50
N TYR A 128 -14.02 10.37 12.61
CA TYR A 128 -14.06 10.58 11.17
C TYR A 128 -15.12 9.70 10.53
N GLU A 129 -15.60 10.15 9.37
CA GLU A 129 -16.44 9.38 8.46
C GLU A 129 -15.85 9.42 7.06
N LEU A 130 -16.07 8.34 6.32
CA LEU A 130 -15.75 8.27 4.91
C LEU A 130 -17.03 8.50 4.11
N LYS A 131 -16.94 9.34 3.08
CA LYS A 131 -18.04 9.61 2.14
C LYS A 131 -17.57 9.32 0.74
N VAL A 132 -18.42 8.73 -0.09
CA VAL A 132 -18.15 8.62 -1.52
C VAL A 132 -18.48 9.95 -2.20
N LEU A 133 -17.66 10.34 -3.19
CA LEU A 133 -17.87 11.54 -4.00
C LEU A 133 -18.49 11.15 -5.35
N ASP A 134 -19.67 10.55 -5.32
CA ASP A 134 -20.48 10.22 -6.50
C ASP A 134 -21.18 11.47 -7.08
N ASP A 135 -21.69 12.33 -6.19
CA ASP A 135 -22.17 13.67 -6.48
C ASP A 135 -21.25 14.72 -5.83
N PRO A 136 -20.61 15.62 -6.61
CA PRO A 136 -19.76 16.68 -6.07
C PRO A 136 -20.44 17.58 -5.04
N ASP A 137 -21.76 17.77 -5.13
CA ASP A 137 -22.50 18.69 -4.28
C ASP A 137 -23.10 17.99 -3.04
N ASN A 138 -23.21 16.66 -3.05
CA ASN A 138 -23.84 15.90 -1.99
C ASN A 138 -23.16 14.55 -1.71
N PRO A 139 -21.98 14.56 -1.05
CA PRO A 139 -21.25 13.35 -0.75
C PRO A 139 -21.99 12.45 0.24
N THR A 140 -22.00 11.14 -0.03
CA THR A 140 -22.78 10.16 0.74
C THR A 140 -21.90 9.38 1.71
N SER A 141 -22.24 9.37 3.01
CA SER A 141 -21.54 8.56 4.01
C SER A 141 -21.72 7.06 3.73
N VAL A 142 -20.65 6.29 3.89
CA VAL A 142 -20.60 4.86 3.59
C VAL A 142 -20.34 4.04 4.85
N ASP A 143 -20.85 2.81 4.89
CA ASP A 143 -20.58 1.86 5.97
C ASP A 143 -19.15 1.31 5.84
N LEU A 144 -18.38 1.32 6.93
CA LEU A 144 -17.00 0.84 6.93
C LEU A 144 -16.89 -0.69 6.81
N GLU A 145 -18.00 -1.40 7.02
CA GLU A 145 -18.09 -2.85 6.79
C GLU A 145 -18.35 -3.20 5.30
N SER A 146 -18.64 -2.21 4.44
CA SER A 146 -18.77 -2.42 3.00
C SER A 146 -17.41 -2.68 2.34
N SER A 147 -17.41 -3.51 1.30
CA SER A 147 -16.27 -3.71 0.41
C SER A 147 -16.22 -2.64 -0.69
N ILE A 148 -15.07 -2.52 -1.35
CA ILE A 148 -14.93 -1.67 -2.53
C ILE A 148 -15.92 -2.07 -3.63
N ASN A 149 -16.16 -3.36 -3.81
CA ASN A 149 -17.12 -3.85 -4.80
C ASN A 149 -18.56 -3.40 -4.50
N ASP A 150 -18.95 -3.37 -3.22
CA ASP A 150 -20.27 -2.90 -2.80
C ASP A 150 -20.44 -1.42 -3.18
N ILE A 151 -19.44 -0.59 -2.86
CA ILE A 151 -19.45 0.84 -3.21
C ILE A 151 -19.53 1.06 -4.72
N ARG A 152 -18.77 0.31 -5.51
CA ARG A 152 -18.85 0.43 -6.98
C ARG A 152 -20.23 0.10 -7.51
N THR A 153 -20.86 -0.92 -6.93
CA THR A 153 -22.17 -1.40 -7.36
C THR A 153 -23.26 -0.40 -6.96
N ASP A 154 -23.25 0.07 -5.72
CA ASP A 154 -24.27 0.98 -5.19
C ASP A 154 -24.23 2.34 -5.87
N PHE A 155 -23.02 2.84 -6.15
CA PHE A 155 -22.80 4.18 -6.73
C PHE A 155 -22.49 4.17 -8.24
N HIS A 156 -22.55 3.00 -8.89
CA HIS A 156 -22.33 2.82 -10.34
C HIS A 156 -21.01 3.43 -10.84
N ILE A 157 -19.93 3.29 -10.06
CA ILE A 157 -18.62 3.85 -10.39
C ILE A 157 -17.89 2.92 -11.36
N GLU A 158 -17.67 3.36 -12.60
CA GLU A 158 -16.95 2.60 -13.62
C GLU A 158 -15.43 2.81 -13.58
N SER A 159 -14.96 3.93 -13.03
CA SER A 159 -13.55 4.31 -12.91
C SER A 159 -12.73 3.29 -12.09
N ASP A 160 -11.45 3.08 -12.44
CA ASP A 160 -10.49 2.31 -11.63
C ASP A 160 -10.10 3.01 -10.31
N THR A 161 -10.46 4.28 -10.21
CA THR A 161 -10.24 5.14 -9.05
C THR A 161 -11.57 5.52 -8.42
N LEU A 162 -11.80 5.08 -7.18
CA LEU A 162 -12.97 5.47 -6.39
C LEU A 162 -12.66 6.75 -5.60
N PRO A 163 -13.45 7.82 -5.76
CA PRO A 163 -13.24 9.06 -5.05
C PRO A 163 -13.97 9.05 -3.71
N PHE A 164 -13.24 9.37 -2.65
CA PHE A 164 -13.79 9.51 -1.31
C PHE A 164 -13.38 10.85 -0.69
N LEU A 165 -14.22 11.31 0.24
CA LEU A 165 -13.97 12.40 1.15
C LEU A 165 -13.87 11.83 2.56
N LEU A 166 -12.78 12.13 3.25
CA LEU A 166 -12.67 11.93 4.69
C LEU A 166 -13.13 13.23 5.36
N GLU A 167 -14.05 13.14 6.31
CA GLU A 167 -14.53 14.31 7.06
C GLU A 167 -14.55 14.01 8.56
N LYS A 168 -14.28 15.02 9.40
CA LYS A 168 -14.49 14.89 10.84
C LYS A 168 -15.99 15.00 11.12
N LYS A 169 -16.58 14.03 11.81
CA LYS A 169 -17.98 14.06 12.22
C LYS A 169 -18.24 15.34 13.01
N LYS A 170 -19.36 16.00 12.71
CA LYS A 170 -19.83 17.12 13.53
C LYS A 170 -20.18 16.56 14.92
N GLU A 171 -19.52 17.02 15.96
CA GLU A 171 -19.97 16.77 17.32
C GLU A 171 -21.37 17.37 17.42
N ASN A 172 -22.38 16.54 17.70
CA ASN A 172 -23.68 17.06 18.10
C ASN A 172 -23.46 17.79 19.43
N GLU A 173 -23.31 19.12 19.38
CA GLU A 173 -23.46 19.98 20.54
C GLU A 173 -24.78 19.59 21.22
N SER A 174 -24.68 18.85 22.31
CA SER A 174 -25.80 18.38 23.13
C SER A 174 -26.08 19.36 24.24
#